data_AF-A0A423T4L8-F1
#
_entry.id   AF-A0A423T4L8-F1
#
_cell.length_a   1.000
_cell.length_b   1.000
_cell.length_c   1.000
_cell.angle_alpha   90.00
_cell.angle_beta   90.00
_cell.angle_gamma   90.00
#
_symmetry.space_group_name_H-M   'P 1'
#
loop_
_entity.id
_entity.type
_entity.pdbx_description
1 polymer ?
#
loop_
_entity_poly.entity_id
_entity_poly.type
_entity_poly.pdbx_seq_one_letter_code
_entity_poly.pdbx_strand_id
1 'polypeptide(L)'
;MEAAGTSTGRNTRYMMEGVGARVIRGPDWKWGKQDGGEGHVGTVRNFESPEEVVVVWDNGTAANYRCAGAYDLRVLDSAPTGVKHEGTMCDTCRQQPIFGIRWKCAECSNYDLCSVCYHSDKHSPRHRFYRITTIGCERVLLEPRRKSKKIGIRGIFPGARVVRGVDWQWEDQDGGNGRRGKVSEIQDWSAASPRSAAYVIWDNGAKNLYRVGFEGMADLKVVNDAKGGTVYRDHLPLLGEQNPGRSGPHGLAIGDQVSVRIVPWLLLSC
;
A
#
# COMPACT_ATOMS: atom_id res chain seq x y z
N MET A 1 39.06 -27.78 1.48
CA MET A 1 38.33 -27.03 0.43
C MET A 1 36.86 -27.36 0.59
N GLU A 2 36.13 -26.55 1.33
CA GLU A 2 34.67 -26.57 1.35
C GLU A 2 34.22 -25.11 1.52
N ALA A 3 33.41 -24.62 0.57
CA ALA A 3 32.80 -23.30 0.63
C ALA A 3 31.31 -23.49 0.90
N ALA A 4 30.88 -23.10 2.10
CA ALA A 4 29.47 -23.01 2.45
C ALA A 4 28.87 -21.74 1.82
N GLY A 5 27.87 -21.90 0.95
CA GLY A 5 27.11 -20.80 0.35
C GLY A 5 25.93 -20.40 1.22
N THR A 6 25.94 -19.18 1.74
CA THR A 6 24.85 -18.55 2.50
C THR A 6 23.66 -18.14 1.62
N SER A 7 22.46 -18.61 1.97
CA SER A 7 21.17 -18.37 1.28
C SER A 7 20.37 -17.18 1.84
N THR A 8 21.03 -16.08 2.22
CA THR A 8 20.40 -14.94 2.92
C THR A 8 19.87 -13.81 2.02
N GLY A 9 20.12 -13.86 0.70
CA GLY A 9 19.89 -12.71 -0.19
C GLY A 9 18.49 -12.54 -0.82
N ARG A 10 17.60 -13.55 -0.74
CA ARG A 10 16.27 -13.50 -1.41
C ARG A 10 15.15 -12.95 -0.53
N ASN A 11 15.21 -13.20 0.79
CA ASN A 11 14.18 -12.76 1.73
C ASN A 11 14.25 -11.25 2.05
N THR A 12 15.44 -10.68 2.09
CA THR A 12 15.66 -9.25 2.36
C THR A 12 15.14 -8.33 1.25
N ARG A 13 15.16 -8.80 -0.01
CA ARG A 13 14.66 -8.01 -1.15
C ARG A 13 13.14 -7.76 -1.08
N TYR A 14 12.35 -8.76 -0.70
CA TYR A 14 10.89 -8.62 -0.61
C TYR A 14 10.45 -7.76 0.59
N MET A 15 11.21 -7.73 1.68
CA MET A 15 10.89 -6.90 2.85
C MET A 15 11.10 -5.40 2.60
N MET A 16 11.98 -5.03 1.65
CA MET A 16 12.17 -3.63 1.24
C MET A 16 11.10 -3.13 0.25
N GLU A 17 10.23 -4.00 -0.29
CA GLU A 17 9.22 -3.63 -1.32
C GLU A 17 8.03 -2.81 -0.77
N GLY A 18 7.97 -2.62 0.56
CA GLY A 18 6.90 -1.85 1.23
C GLY A 18 7.25 -0.39 1.54
N VAL A 19 8.49 0.05 1.34
CA VAL A 19 8.90 1.43 1.67
C VAL A 19 8.12 2.42 0.82
N GLY A 20 7.52 3.41 1.49
CA GLY A 20 6.64 4.40 0.87
C GLY A 20 5.16 4.05 0.91
N ALA A 21 4.80 2.81 1.28
CA ALA A 21 3.39 2.43 1.40
C ALA A 21 2.65 3.35 2.37
N ARG A 22 1.43 3.73 1.97
CA ARG A 22 0.53 4.52 2.81
C ARG A 22 -0.28 3.54 3.65
N VAL A 23 -0.34 3.78 4.96
CA VAL A 23 -0.90 2.83 5.94
C VAL A 23 -1.88 3.49 6.89
N ILE A 24 -2.76 2.67 7.47
CA ILE A 24 -3.63 3.03 8.61
C ILE A 24 -3.47 1.97 9.71
N ARG A 25 -3.96 2.25 10.92
CA ARG A 25 -3.96 1.27 12.01
C ARG A 25 -4.60 -0.07 11.62
N GLY A 26 -4.00 -1.16 12.08
CA GLY A 26 -4.39 -2.55 11.86
C GLY A 26 -5.23 -3.13 13.00
N PRO A 27 -5.55 -4.44 12.92
CA PRO A 27 -6.42 -5.12 13.88
C PRO A 27 -5.81 -5.21 15.29
N ASP A 28 -4.49 -5.37 15.42
CA ASP A 28 -3.83 -5.60 16.72
C ASP A 28 -3.31 -4.31 17.37
N TRP A 29 -3.74 -3.16 16.84
CA TRP A 29 -3.33 -1.84 17.30
C TRP A 29 -3.67 -1.62 18.77
N LYS A 30 -2.64 -1.32 19.56
CA LYS A 30 -2.75 -1.02 21.00
C LYS A 30 -2.12 0.31 21.41
N TRP A 31 -1.79 1.17 20.44
CA TRP A 31 -0.97 2.36 20.64
C TRP A 31 -1.78 3.66 20.78
N GLY A 32 -2.99 3.55 21.32
CA GLY A 32 -3.87 4.70 21.57
C GLY A 32 -4.14 5.55 20.32
N LYS A 33 -3.78 6.84 20.39
CA LYS A 33 -3.94 7.83 19.30
C LYS A 33 -2.61 8.31 18.72
N GLN A 34 -1.55 7.51 18.75
CA GLN A 34 -0.27 7.87 18.12
C GLN A 34 -0.40 8.23 16.63
N ASP A 35 -1.28 7.52 15.91
CA ASP A 35 -1.64 7.80 14.52
C ASP A 35 -2.57 9.01 14.33
N GLY A 36 -3.17 9.55 15.39
CA GLY A 36 -4.22 10.58 15.33
C GLY A 36 -5.65 10.05 15.42
N GLY A 37 -5.86 8.73 15.42
CA GLY A 37 -7.18 8.08 15.49
C GLY A 37 -7.50 7.21 14.27
N GLU A 38 -8.54 6.36 14.37
CA GLU A 38 -8.93 5.44 13.28
C GLU A 38 -9.12 6.19 11.95
N GLY A 39 -8.45 5.68 10.90
CA GLY A 39 -8.48 6.25 9.55
C GLY A 39 -7.39 7.29 9.26
N HIS A 40 -6.59 7.71 10.24
CA HIS A 40 -5.44 8.57 9.96
C HIS A 40 -4.32 7.79 9.25
N VAL A 41 -3.67 8.47 8.31
CA VAL A 41 -2.71 7.88 7.38
C VAL A 41 -1.28 8.17 7.81
N GLY A 42 -0.39 7.21 7.56
CA GLY A 42 1.06 7.36 7.69
C GLY A 42 1.81 6.78 6.50
N THR A 43 3.10 7.05 6.43
CA THR A 43 4.05 6.51 5.45
C THR A 43 4.95 5.48 6.13
N VAL A 44 5.09 4.30 5.51
CA VAL A 44 6.16 3.35 5.85
C VAL A 44 7.50 3.95 5.45
N ARG A 45 8.34 4.25 6.45
CA ARG A 45 9.66 4.87 6.25
C ARG A 45 10.72 3.84 5.90
N ASN A 46 10.83 2.80 6.71
CA ASN A 46 11.80 1.72 6.58
C ASN A 46 11.36 0.52 7.43
N PHE A 47 12.00 -0.62 7.21
CA PHE A 47 11.87 -1.80 8.06
C PHE A 47 13.14 -1.95 8.89
N GLU A 48 13.00 -2.04 10.21
CA GLU A 48 14.12 -2.37 11.10
C GLU A 48 14.42 -3.88 11.05
N SER A 49 13.38 -4.69 10.84
CA SER A 49 13.48 -6.14 10.71
C SER A 49 12.29 -6.70 9.92
N PRO A 50 12.26 -8.02 9.63
CA PRO A 50 11.07 -8.70 9.10
C PRO A 50 9.79 -8.50 9.93
N GLU A 51 9.92 -8.19 11.22
CA GLU A 51 8.84 -8.18 12.20
C GLU A 51 8.51 -6.77 12.71
N GLU A 52 9.36 -5.79 12.40
CA GLU A 52 9.28 -4.42 12.90
C GLU A 52 9.48 -3.38 11.78
N VAL A 53 8.55 -2.43 11.72
CA VAL A 53 8.49 -1.39 10.70
C VAL A 53 8.37 0.00 11.31
N VAL A 54 9.06 0.98 10.72
CA VAL A 54 8.98 2.39 11.11
C VAL A 54 7.94 3.10 10.25
N VAL A 55 7.01 3.81 10.90
CA VAL A 55 6.01 4.65 10.24
C VAL A 55 6.15 6.09 10.69
N VAL A 56 6.13 7.01 9.74
CA VAL A 56 5.92 8.44 9.99
C VAL A 56 4.46 8.75 9.68
N TRP A 57 3.67 8.99 10.71
CA TRP A 57 2.28 9.41 10.58
C TRP A 57 2.20 10.82 10.01
N ASP A 58 1.13 11.11 9.27
CA ASP A 58 0.94 12.42 8.65
C ASP A 58 0.92 13.56 9.69
N ASN A 59 0.54 13.27 10.95
CA ASN A 59 0.58 14.20 12.08
C ASN A 59 2.01 14.49 12.60
N GLY A 60 3.03 13.85 12.01
CA GLY A 60 4.45 14.00 12.34
C GLY A 60 4.98 13.04 13.41
N THR A 61 4.15 12.19 14.01
CA THR A 61 4.61 11.16 14.94
C THR A 61 5.34 10.06 14.17
N ALA A 62 6.59 9.80 14.53
CA ALA A 62 7.36 8.66 14.04
C ALA A 62 7.49 7.60 15.13
N ALA A 63 7.21 6.33 14.81
CA ALA A 63 7.34 5.22 15.75
C ALA A 63 7.44 3.87 15.03
N ASN A 64 7.81 2.84 15.78
CA ASN A 64 7.93 1.47 15.30
C ASN A 64 6.67 0.66 15.61
N TYR A 65 6.34 -0.29 14.74
CA TYR A 65 5.13 -1.11 14.82
C TYR A 65 5.39 -2.56 14.41
N ARG A 66 4.54 -3.46 14.88
CA ARG A 66 4.63 -4.90 14.56
C ARG A 66 4.02 -5.19 13.18
N CYS A 67 4.75 -5.96 12.37
CA CYS A 67 4.28 -6.46 11.07
C CYS A 67 4.42 -7.99 10.91
N ALA A 68 4.67 -8.72 12.01
CA ALA A 68 4.64 -10.18 12.05
C ALA A 68 4.09 -10.66 13.40
N GLY A 69 3.33 -11.77 13.39
CA GLY A 69 2.66 -12.34 14.56
C GLY A 69 1.46 -11.52 15.05
N ALA A 70 1.66 -10.22 15.26
CA ALA A 70 0.61 -9.22 15.44
C ALA A 70 0.77 -8.12 14.39
N TYR A 71 -0.34 -7.62 13.89
CA TYR A 71 -0.39 -6.68 12.77
C TYR A 71 -0.99 -5.35 13.22
N ASP A 72 -0.10 -4.41 13.51
CA ASP A 72 -0.48 -3.06 13.93
C ASP A 72 -0.93 -2.16 12.78
N LEU A 73 -0.77 -2.61 11.52
CA LEU A 73 -0.96 -1.77 10.33
C LEU A 73 -1.69 -2.49 9.20
N ARG A 74 -2.44 -1.72 8.41
CA ARG A 74 -3.05 -2.10 7.14
C ARG A 74 -2.50 -1.24 6.02
N VAL A 75 -2.26 -1.83 4.85
CA VAL A 75 -1.83 -1.11 3.65
C VAL A 75 -3.03 -0.44 3.02
N LEU A 76 -3.07 0.89 3.07
CA LEU A 76 -4.08 1.72 2.43
C LEU A 76 -3.82 1.87 0.93
N ASP A 77 -2.58 2.20 0.56
CA ASP A 77 -2.15 2.34 -0.82
C ASP A 77 -0.67 1.99 -0.95
N SER A 78 -0.36 1.01 -1.80
CA SER A 78 1.01 0.61 -2.11
C SER A 78 1.52 1.18 -3.44
N ALA A 79 0.72 1.95 -4.19
CA ALA A 79 1.23 2.56 -5.43
C ALA A 79 2.46 3.45 -5.24
N PRO A 80 2.64 4.19 -4.12
CA PRO A 80 3.87 4.95 -3.87
C PRO A 80 5.15 4.09 -3.74
N THR A 81 5.05 2.77 -3.56
CA THR A 81 6.22 1.88 -3.57
C THR A 81 6.65 1.52 -5.00
N GLY A 82 5.83 1.86 -6.01
CA GLY A 82 6.02 1.50 -7.40
C GLY A 82 5.61 0.07 -7.77
N VAL A 83 5.08 -0.71 -6.81
CA VAL A 83 4.52 -2.03 -7.13
C VAL A 83 3.36 -1.91 -8.11
N LYS A 84 3.34 -2.80 -9.11
CA LYS A 84 2.36 -2.75 -10.21
C LYS A 84 2.10 -4.14 -10.79
N HIS A 85 0.95 -4.29 -11.44
CA HIS A 85 0.55 -5.51 -12.12
C HIS A 85 0.60 -5.32 -13.64
N GLU A 86 1.71 -5.72 -14.25
CA GLU A 86 1.89 -5.63 -15.70
C GLU A 86 0.81 -6.41 -16.48
N GLY A 87 0.42 -5.88 -17.64
CA GLY A 87 -0.63 -6.48 -18.47
C GLY A 87 -2.05 -6.36 -17.90
N THR A 88 -2.27 -5.53 -16.89
CA THR A 88 -3.60 -5.28 -16.31
C THR A 88 -4.03 -3.82 -16.52
N MET A 89 -5.33 -3.59 -16.60
CA MET A 89 -5.91 -2.25 -16.73
C MET A 89 -7.10 -2.13 -15.77
N CYS A 90 -7.23 -0.99 -15.11
CA CYS A 90 -8.44 -0.68 -14.36
C CYS A 90 -9.58 -0.38 -15.36
N ASP A 91 -10.64 -1.19 -15.34
CA ASP A 91 -11.76 -1.07 -16.31
C ASP A 91 -12.59 0.20 -16.12
N THR A 92 -12.42 0.92 -15.02
CA THR A 92 -13.11 2.19 -14.77
C THR A 92 -12.29 3.41 -15.17
N CYS A 93 -11.09 3.58 -14.60
CA CYS A 93 -10.27 4.79 -14.84
C CYS A 93 -9.20 4.61 -15.91
N ARG A 94 -9.10 3.42 -16.53
CA ARG A 94 -8.13 3.08 -17.57
C ARG A 94 -6.65 3.18 -17.15
N GLN A 95 -6.36 3.23 -15.85
CA GLN A 95 -5.00 3.13 -15.36
C GLN A 95 -4.36 1.81 -15.83
N GLN A 96 -3.21 1.90 -16.50
CA GLN A 96 -2.48 0.77 -17.05
C GLN A 96 -0.97 1.02 -16.95
N PRO A 97 -0.19 0.13 -16.31
CA PRO A 97 -0.65 -0.99 -15.49
C PRO A 97 -1.37 -0.52 -14.21
N ILE A 98 -2.09 -1.42 -13.53
CA ILE A 98 -2.62 -1.11 -12.19
C ILE A 98 -1.45 -1.02 -11.21
N PHE A 99 -1.25 0.17 -10.61
CA PHE A 99 -0.29 0.39 -9.53
C PHE A 99 -0.92 0.16 -8.16
N GLY A 100 -0.14 -0.44 -7.26
CA GLY A 100 -0.59 -0.87 -5.94
C GLY A 100 -1.44 -2.14 -6.00
N ILE A 101 -2.39 -2.26 -5.08
CA ILE A 101 -3.27 -3.42 -4.95
C ILE A 101 -4.21 -3.53 -6.15
N ARG A 102 -4.25 -4.73 -6.77
CA ARG A 102 -5.21 -5.10 -7.81
C ARG A 102 -6.47 -5.72 -7.20
N TRP A 103 -7.63 -5.24 -7.62
CA TRP A 103 -8.94 -5.72 -7.19
C TRP A 103 -9.67 -6.36 -8.36
N LYS A 104 -9.62 -7.70 -8.45
CA LYS A 104 -10.23 -8.45 -9.53
C LYS A 104 -11.65 -8.88 -9.16
N CYS A 105 -12.65 -8.55 -9.98
CA CYS A 105 -14.01 -9.04 -9.75
C CYS A 105 -14.04 -10.58 -9.84
N ALA A 106 -14.67 -11.24 -8.87
CA ALA A 106 -14.78 -12.70 -8.84
C ALA A 106 -15.97 -13.22 -9.66
N GLU A 107 -16.88 -12.33 -10.06
CA GLU A 107 -18.16 -12.67 -10.70
C GLU A 107 -18.22 -12.25 -12.17
N CYS A 108 -17.34 -11.34 -12.60
CA CYS A 108 -17.26 -10.88 -13.99
C CYS A 108 -16.00 -11.42 -14.66
N SER A 109 -16.12 -11.80 -15.94
CA SER A 109 -14.96 -12.17 -16.75
C SER A 109 -14.07 -10.95 -16.98
N ASN A 110 -12.77 -11.14 -16.74
CA ASN A 110 -11.72 -10.15 -16.98
C ASN A 110 -12.02 -8.70 -16.53
N TYR A 111 -12.56 -8.52 -15.33
CA TYR A 111 -12.84 -7.19 -14.77
C TYR A 111 -11.96 -6.89 -13.56
N ASP A 112 -11.24 -5.78 -13.60
CA ASP A 112 -10.21 -5.37 -12.66
C ASP A 112 -10.33 -3.88 -12.29
N LEU A 113 -10.08 -3.56 -11.03
CA LEU A 113 -10.08 -2.19 -10.50
C LEU A 113 -8.76 -1.89 -9.78
N CYS A 114 -8.32 -0.63 -9.84
CA CYS A 114 -7.31 -0.09 -8.94
C CYS A 114 -7.94 0.29 -7.57
N SER A 115 -7.11 0.52 -6.55
CA SER A 115 -7.58 0.88 -5.19
C SER A 115 -8.48 2.11 -5.16
N VAL A 116 -8.17 3.15 -5.95
CA VAL A 116 -8.99 4.36 -6.02
C VAL A 116 -10.42 4.04 -6.49
N CYS A 117 -10.56 3.27 -7.57
CA CYS A 117 -11.87 2.89 -8.10
C CYS A 117 -12.60 1.90 -7.18
N TYR A 118 -11.87 0.94 -6.61
CA TYR A 118 -12.44 -0.06 -5.70
C TYR A 118 -13.07 0.58 -4.45
N HIS A 119 -12.35 1.52 -3.83
CA HIS A 119 -12.82 2.23 -2.64
C HIS A 119 -13.83 3.35 -2.95
N SER A 120 -13.89 3.82 -4.20
CA SER A 120 -14.89 4.79 -4.69
C SER A 120 -16.16 4.16 -5.24
N ASP A 121 -16.47 2.91 -4.85
CA ASP A 121 -17.68 2.17 -5.21
C ASP A 121 -17.93 2.05 -6.72
N LYS A 122 -16.85 2.05 -7.51
CA LYS A 122 -16.94 1.74 -8.94
C LYS A 122 -17.20 0.24 -9.11
N HIS A 123 -17.96 -0.12 -10.15
CA HIS A 123 -18.54 -1.45 -10.35
C HIS A 123 -19.55 -1.87 -9.26
N SER A 124 -20.30 -2.94 -9.49
CA SER A 124 -21.30 -3.44 -8.55
C SER A 124 -20.72 -3.63 -7.13
N PRO A 125 -21.29 -3.01 -6.08
CA PRO A 125 -20.86 -3.25 -4.70
C PRO A 125 -21.38 -4.59 -4.16
N ARG A 126 -22.26 -5.29 -4.92
CA ARG A 126 -22.76 -6.62 -4.58
C ARG A 126 -21.79 -7.73 -5.02
N HIS A 127 -20.94 -7.46 -6.00
CA HIS A 127 -19.96 -8.44 -6.46
C HIS A 127 -18.81 -8.56 -5.46
N ARG A 128 -18.36 -9.79 -5.24
CA ARG A 128 -17.13 -10.11 -4.52
C ARG A 128 -15.92 -9.84 -5.40
N PHE A 129 -14.82 -9.53 -4.75
CA PHE A 129 -13.55 -9.26 -5.39
C PHE A 129 -12.46 -10.14 -4.78
N TYR A 130 -11.53 -10.55 -5.63
CA TYR A 130 -10.23 -11.01 -5.20
C TYR A 130 -9.31 -9.80 -4.97
N ARG A 131 -8.67 -9.77 -3.81
CA ARG A 131 -7.52 -8.89 -3.54
C ARG A 131 -6.24 -9.57 -3.98
N ILE A 132 -5.44 -8.88 -4.78
CA ILE A 132 -4.11 -9.33 -5.22
C ILE A 132 -3.15 -8.21 -4.85
N THR A 133 -2.40 -8.38 -3.75
CA THR A 133 -1.58 -7.32 -3.15
C THR A 133 -0.32 -7.03 -3.95
N THR A 134 0.40 -8.07 -4.37
CA THR A 134 1.61 -8.00 -5.19
C THR A 134 1.60 -9.16 -6.21
N ILE A 135 2.53 -9.13 -7.17
CA ILE A 135 2.71 -10.23 -8.13
C ILE A 135 3.18 -11.48 -7.38
N GLY A 136 2.57 -12.62 -7.67
CA GLY A 136 2.94 -13.91 -7.07
C GLY A 136 2.23 -14.22 -5.74
N CYS A 137 1.58 -13.25 -5.10
CA CYS A 137 0.75 -13.51 -3.94
C CYS A 137 -0.54 -14.27 -4.29
N GLU A 138 -1.00 -15.10 -3.35
CA GLU A 138 -2.30 -15.73 -3.44
C GLU A 138 -3.42 -14.67 -3.44
N ARG A 139 -4.38 -14.86 -4.34
CA ARG A 139 -5.57 -14.02 -4.40
C ARG A 139 -6.49 -14.32 -3.22
N VAL A 140 -6.93 -13.29 -2.50
CA VAL A 140 -7.83 -13.43 -1.34
C VAL A 140 -9.25 -13.04 -1.74
N LEU A 141 -10.21 -13.97 -1.64
CA LEU A 141 -11.62 -13.67 -1.90
C LEU A 141 -12.19 -12.84 -0.74
N LEU A 142 -12.83 -11.71 -1.06
CA LEU A 142 -13.39 -10.77 -0.09
C LEU A 142 -14.92 -10.83 -0.05
N GLU A 143 -15.48 -10.40 1.08
CA GLU A 143 -16.89 -10.12 1.21
C GLU A 143 -17.35 -9.00 0.25
N PRO A 144 -18.62 -8.98 -0.18
CA PRO A 144 -19.16 -7.90 -0.99
C PRO A 144 -19.05 -6.55 -0.28
N ARG A 145 -18.56 -5.53 -1.00
CA ARG A 145 -18.44 -4.15 -0.50
C ARG A 145 -19.73 -3.62 0.15
N ARG A 146 -20.90 -3.97 -0.40
CA ARG A 146 -22.21 -3.59 0.15
C ARG A 146 -22.45 -4.04 1.60
N LYS A 147 -21.81 -5.13 2.04
CA LYS A 147 -21.94 -5.68 3.40
C LYS A 147 -20.80 -5.29 4.32
N SER A 148 -19.80 -4.57 3.81
CA SER A 148 -18.54 -4.32 4.52
C SER A 148 -18.49 -2.92 5.12
N LYS A 149 -17.81 -2.79 6.25
CA LYS A 149 -17.64 -1.49 6.93
C LYS A 149 -16.76 -0.57 6.08
N LYS A 150 -17.27 0.64 5.83
CA LYS A 150 -16.54 1.74 5.19
C LYS A 150 -16.18 2.80 6.22
N ILE A 151 -14.93 3.25 6.24
CA ILE A 151 -14.46 4.31 7.14
C ILE A 151 -13.91 5.48 6.34
N GLY A 152 -13.91 6.68 6.91
CA GLY A 152 -13.22 7.84 6.35
C GLY A 152 -11.72 7.78 6.63
N ILE A 153 -10.90 8.23 5.67
CA ILE A 153 -9.46 8.39 5.86
C ILE A 153 -9.09 9.88 5.99
N ARG A 154 -8.05 10.18 6.76
CA ARG A 154 -7.66 11.55 7.11
C ARG A 154 -6.13 11.70 7.12
N GLY A 155 -5.62 12.88 6.74
CA GLY A 155 -4.18 13.13 6.68
C GLY A 155 -3.81 14.21 5.67
N ILE A 156 -2.69 14.02 4.97
CA ILE A 156 -2.19 14.88 3.90
C ILE A 156 -3.00 14.57 2.63
N PHE A 157 -4.08 15.31 2.46
CA PHE A 157 -5.00 15.25 1.31
C PHE A 157 -5.36 16.67 0.86
N PRO A 158 -5.99 16.87 -0.32
CA PRO A 158 -6.40 18.20 -0.77
C PRO A 158 -7.22 18.94 0.30
N GLY A 159 -6.77 20.14 0.65
CA GLY A 159 -7.34 20.95 1.72
C GLY A 159 -6.61 20.88 3.06
N ALA A 160 -5.71 19.91 3.26
CA ALA A 160 -4.94 19.80 4.50
C ALA A 160 -4.03 21.03 4.69
N ARG A 161 -3.85 21.45 5.94
CA ARG A 161 -2.90 22.48 6.33
C ARG A 161 -1.64 21.81 6.84
N VAL A 162 -0.50 22.17 6.26
CA VAL A 162 0.78 21.49 6.49
C VAL A 162 1.88 22.47 6.86
N VAL A 163 2.91 21.94 7.51
CA VAL A 163 4.23 22.55 7.70
C VAL A 163 5.28 21.58 7.14
N ARG A 164 6.54 22.01 7.06
CA ARG A 164 7.64 21.10 6.73
C ARG A 164 7.71 19.90 7.69
N GLY A 165 7.95 18.72 7.11
CA GLY A 165 8.04 17.43 7.79
C GLY A 165 9.48 17.07 8.18
N VAL A 166 9.68 15.82 8.57
CA VAL A 166 10.96 15.34 9.12
C VAL A 166 12.05 15.19 8.04
N ASP A 167 11.67 14.91 6.80
CA ASP A 167 12.61 14.71 5.68
C ASP A 167 12.78 15.96 4.80
N TRP A 168 12.37 17.12 5.31
CA TRP A 168 12.46 18.38 4.58
C TRP A 168 13.90 18.73 4.21
N GLN A 169 14.12 18.95 2.91
CA GLN A 169 15.42 19.31 2.34
C GLN A 169 15.31 20.44 1.31
N TRP A 170 14.26 21.27 1.44
CA TRP A 170 13.84 22.22 0.40
C TRP A 170 14.07 23.68 0.82
N GLU A 171 15.14 23.93 1.57
CA GLU A 171 15.51 25.26 2.07
C GLU A 171 14.33 25.97 2.75
N ASP A 172 14.16 27.27 2.55
CA ASP A 172 13.03 28.06 3.05
C ASP A 172 11.99 28.34 1.96
N GLN A 173 11.73 27.37 1.07
CA GLN A 173 10.64 27.49 0.09
C GLN A 173 9.27 27.70 0.73
N ASP A 174 9.06 27.20 1.95
CA ASP A 174 7.88 27.44 2.77
C ASP A 174 7.88 28.81 3.50
N GLY A 175 8.98 29.57 3.42
CA GLY A 175 9.19 30.83 4.12
C GLY A 175 9.76 30.69 5.53
N GLY A 176 10.33 29.53 5.86
CA GLY A 176 10.98 29.23 7.14
C GLY A 176 10.23 28.21 7.98
N ASN A 177 10.94 27.56 8.90
CA ASN A 177 10.38 26.48 9.71
C ASN A 177 9.12 26.92 10.48
N GLY A 178 8.08 26.09 10.42
CA GLY A 178 6.78 26.34 11.06
C GLY A 178 5.81 27.19 10.24
N ARG A 179 6.23 27.74 9.08
CA ARG A 179 5.30 28.37 8.13
C ARG A 179 4.38 27.33 7.52
N ARG A 180 3.15 27.77 7.24
CA ARG A 180 2.05 26.89 6.85
C ARG A 180 1.76 27.00 5.36
N GLY A 181 1.29 25.89 4.81
CA GLY A 181 0.77 25.80 3.45
C GLY A 181 -0.51 24.99 3.41
N LYS A 182 -1.18 25.04 2.26
CA LYS A 182 -2.37 24.24 1.95
C LYS A 182 -2.00 23.25 0.86
N VAL A 183 -2.28 21.97 1.09
CA VAL A 183 -2.21 20.95 0.04
C VAL A 183 -3.32 21.23 -0.97
N SER A 184 -2.97 21.45 -2.23
CA SER A 184 -3.94 21.63 -3.30
C SER A 184 -4.31 20.30 -3.95
N GLU A 185 -3.34 19.41 -4.14
CA GLU A 185 -3.51 18.17 -4.88
C GLU A 185 -2.51 17.09 -4.42
N ILE A 186 -2.90 15.83 -4.56
CA ILE A 186 -1.99 14.68 -4.48
C ILE A 186 -1.60 14.28 -5.89
N GLN A 187 -0.31 14.25 -6.14
CA GLN A 187 0.27 13.99 -7.46
C GLN A 187 1.27 12.84 -7.38
N ASP A 188 1.74 12.43 -8.55
CA ASP A 188 2.78 11.43 -8.70
C ASP A 188 4.14 12.13 -8.57
N TRP A 189 5.04 11.63 -7.73
CA TRP A 189 6.41 12.16 -7.71
C TRP A 189 7.16 11.79 -8.99
N SER A 190 6.87 10.58 -9.50
CA SER A 190 7.35 10.08 -10.77
C SER A 190 6.32 9.13 -11.36
N ALA A 191 6.39 8.87 -12.68
CA ALA A 191 5.50 7.90 -13.33
C ALA A 191 5.64 6.47 -12.76
N ALA A 192 6.77 6.16 -12.11
CA ALA A 192 7.01 4.87 -11.46
C ALA A 192 6.49 4.82 -10.02
N SER A 193 6.13 5.96 -9.42
CA SER A 193 5.63 6.06 -8.05
C SER A 193 4.42 7.01 -8.00
N PRO A 194 3.22 6.50 -8.35
CA PRO A 194 2.01 7.32 -8.32
C PRO A 194 1.56 7.67 -6.91
N ARG A 195 0.86 8.80 -6.77
CA ARG A 195 0.24 9.30 -5.53
C ARG A 195 1.20 9.39 -4.35
N SER A 196 2.45 9.72 -4.64
CA SER A 196 3.55 9.76 -3.67
C SER A 196 4.06 11.17 -3.38
N ALA A 197 3.32 12.18 -3.83
CA ALA A 197 3.66 13.59 -3.66
C ALA A 197 2.43 14.45 -3.40
N ALA A 198 2.64 15.61 -2.79
CA ALA A 198 1.61 16.62 -2.56
C ALA A 198 2.07 17.98 -3.09
N TYR A 199 1.23 18.61 -3.91
CA TYR A 199 1.46 19.99 -4.36
C TYR A 199 0.92 20.93 -3.28
N VAL A 200 1.76 21.83 -2.80
CA VAL A 200 1.44 22.74 -1.69
C VAL A 200 1.52 24.18 -2.17
N ILE A 201 0.53 24.97 -1.77
CA ILE A 201 0.52 26.42 -1.87
C ILE A 201 0.78 26.97 -0.47
N TRP A 202 1.97 27.54 -0.26
CA TRP A 202 2.38 28.14 1.00
C TRP A 202 1.70 29.49 1.21
N ASP A 203 1.53 29.89 2.48
CA ASP A 203 0.84 31.14 2.83
C ASP A 203 1.60 32.39 2.38
N ASN A 204 2.92 32.28 2.16
CA ASN A 204 3.75 33.33 1.58
C ASN A 204 3.59 33.44 0.03
N GLY A 205 2.75 32.60 -0.58
CA GLY A 205 2.51 32.57 -2.02
C GLY A 205 3.40 31.60 -2.81
N ALA A 206 4.48 31.07 -2.21
CA ALA A 206 5.33 30.06 -2.83
C ALA A 206 4.57 28.75 -3.06
N LYS A 207 4.98 27.98 -4.07
CA LYS A 207 4.31 26.74 -4.46
C LYS A 207 5.34 25.73 -4.92
N ASN A 208 5.20 24.49 -4.48
CA ASN A 208 6.00 23.40 -5.02
C ASN A 208 5.38 22.02 -4.74
N LEU A 209 6.01 20.99 -5.28
CA LEU A 209 5.71 19.59 -5.06
C LEU A 209 6.64 18.99 -4.00
N TYR A 210 6.10 18.25 -3.05
CA TYR A 210 6.84 17.66 -1.92
C TYR A 210 6.53 16.17 -1.76
N ARG A 211 7.49 15.38 -1.26
CA ARG A 211 7.35 13.93 -1.11
C ARG A 211 6.40 13.58 0.03
N VAL A 212 5.46 12.68 -0.27
CA VAL A 212 4.54 12.09 0.70
C VAL A 212 4.43 10.60 0.37
N GLY A 213 5.41 9.83 0.82
CA GLY A 213 5.52 8.40 0.53
C GLY A 213 6.56 8.03 -0.52
N PHE A 214 6.98 8.94 -1.41
CA PHE A 214 8.06 8.63 -2.35
C PHE A 214 9.34 8.24 -1.59
N GLU A 215 9.85 7.03 -1.83
CA GLU A 215 11.01 6.46 -1.11
C GLU A 215 10.87 6.46 0.42
N GLY A 216 9.63 6.42 0.94
CA GLY A 216 9.38 6.46 2.39
C GLY A 216 9.53 7.84 3.02
N MET A 217 9.69 8.90 2.21
CA MET A 217 9.94 10.26 2.69
C MET A 217 8.65 10.97 3.10
N ALA A 218 8.76 11.75 4.18
CA ALA A 218 7.70 12.58 4.74
C ALA A 218 8.17 14.04 4.83
N ASP A 219 8.12 14.73 3.68
CA ASP A 219 8.53 16.15 3.59
C ASP A 219 7.50 17.10 4.22
N LEU A 220 6.30 16.60 4.55
CA LEU A 220 5.20 17.40 5.08
C LEU A 220 4.65 16.78 6.36
N LYS A 221 4.14 17.64 7.24
CA LYS A 221 3.43 17.28 8.47
C LYS A 221 2.13 18.07 8.56
N VAL A 222 1.01 17.42 8.88
CA VAL A 222 -0.28 18.09 9.05
C VAL A 222 -0.32 18.89 10.36
N VAL A 223 -0.95 20.07 10.27
CA VAL A 223 -1.42 20.88 11.41
C VAL A 223 -2.95 20.77 11.50
N ASN A 224 -3.62 20.75 10.34
CA ASN A 224 -5.04 20.41 10.23
C ASN A 224 -5.17 19.39 9.10
N ASP A 225 -5.55 18.18 9.45
CA ASP A 225 -5.77 17.10 8.48
C ASP A 225 -6.99 17.39 7.59
N ALA A 226 -6.99 16.79 6.40
CA ALA A 226 -8.15 16.78 5.50
C ALA A 226 -8.66 15.36 5.27
N LYS A 227 -9.92 15.25 4.84
CA LYS A 227 -10.54 13.98 4.45
C LYS A 227 -9.96 13.52 3.11
N GLY A 228 -9.48 12.29 3.04
CA GLY A 228 -8.95 11.65 1.82
C GLY A 228 -9.94 10.73 1.10
N GLY A 229 -11.22 10.76 1.47
CA GLY A 229 -12.23 9.83 0.98
C GLY A 229 -12.55 8.73 2.00
N THR A 230 -12.93 7.57 1.51
CA THR A 230 -13.38 6.44 2.34
C THR A 230 -12.82 5.12 1.82
N VAL A 231 -12.62 4.15 2.71
CA VAL A 231 -12.09 2.83 2.37
C VAL A 231 -12.81 1.71 3.08
N TYR A 232 -12.76 0.52 2.48
CA TYR A 232 -13.23 -0.73 3.08
C TYR A 232 -12.12 -1.29 3.96
N ARG A 233 -12.07 -0.85 5.23
CA ARG A 233 -10.96 -1.11 6.17
C ARG A 233 -10.57 -2.60 6.21
N ASP A 234 -11.56 -3.47 6.37
CA ASP A 234 -11.32 -4.90 6.57
C ASP A 234 -10.94 -5.61 5.26
N HIS A 235 -11.06 -4.94 4.12
CA HIS A 235 -10.60 -5.44 2.82
C HIS A 235 -9.13 -5.08 2.56
N LEU A 236 -8.53 -4.16 3.31
CA LEU A 236 -7.12 -3.81 3.17
C LEU A 236 -6.24 -4.96 3.69
N PRO A 237 -5.13 -5.28 3.00
CA PRO A 237 -4.18 -6.29 3.48
C PRO A 237 -3.45 -5.78 4.72
N LEU A 238 -3.06 -6.71 5.59
CA LEU A 238 -2.20 -6.39 6.72
C LEU A 238 -0.77 -6.15 6.21
N LEU A 239 -0.08 -5.17 6.79
CA LEU A 239 1.32 -4.95 6.44
C LEU A 239 2.18 -6.07 7.03
N GLY A 240 2.94 -6.78 6.18
CA GLY A 240 3.79 -7.90 6.57
C GLY A 240 3.11 -9.27 6.59
N GLU A 241 1.80 -9.34 6.28
CA GLU A 241 1.10 -10.62 6.09
C GLU A 241 1.58 -11.30 4.81
N GLN A 242 2.32 -12.39 4.99
CA GLN A 242 2.59 -13.36 3.93
C GLN A 242 1.51 -14.43 4.00
N ASN A 243 0.51 -14.34 3.12
CA ASN A 243 -0.39 -15.49 2.94
C ASN A 243 0.48 -16.69 2.53
N PRO A 244 0.33 -17.86 3.17
CA PRO A 244 1.10 -19.06 2.85
C PRO A 244 0.67 -19.65 1.49
N GLY A 245 0.92 -18.91 0.42
CA GLY A 245 0.81 -19.32 -0.96
C GLY A 245 2.21 -19.44 -1.53
N ARG A 246 2.84 -20.60 -1.27
CA ARG A 246 4.02 -21.14 -1.98
C ARG A 246 4.99 -20.07 -2.53
N SER A 247 5.84 -19.55 -1.67
CA SER A 247 6.96 -18.69 -2.06
C SER A 247 7.98 -19.48 -2.89
N GLY A 248 7.80 -19.54 -4.22
CA GLY A 248 8.80 -20.04 -5.16
C GLY A 248 8.22 -20.39 -6.54
N PRO A 249 9.00 -20.33 -7.63
CA PRO A 249 8.57 -20.78 -8.96
C PRO A 249 8.28 -22.29 -9.03
N HIS A 250 8.55 -23.03 -7.95
CA HIS A 250 8.38 -24.47 -7.85
C HIS A 250 7.65 -24.78 -6.55
N GLY A 251 6.33 -24.85 -6.62
CA GLY A 251 5.49 -25.22 -5.49
C GLY A 251 5.53 -26.72 -5.18
N LEU A 252 6.68 -27.22 -4.71
CA LEU A 252 6.83 -28.51 -4.01
C LEU A 252 8.02 -28.44 -3.06
N ALA A 253 7.89 -29.03 -1.87
CA ALA A 253 8.96 -29.19 -0.89
C ALA A 253 9.37 -30.66 -0.73
N ILE A 254 10.57 -30.89 -0.18
CA ILE A 254 11.03 -32.25 0.16
C ILE A 254 10.11 -32.79 1.27
N GLY A 255 9.41 -33.89 0.97
CA GLY A 255 8.42 -34.51 1.87
C GLY A 255 6.97 -34.36 1.41
N ASP A 256 6.70 -33.58 0.37
CA ASP A 256 5.35 -33.45 -0.18
C ASP A 256 4.87 -34.78 -0.81
N GLN A 257 3.73 -35.29 -0.37
CA GLN A 257 3.03 -36.37 -1.06
C GLN A 257 2.19 -35.78 -2.20
N VAL A 258 2.49 -36.19 -3.43
CA VAL A 258 1.77 -35.75 -4.64
C VAL A 258 0.90 -36.87 -5.19
N SER A 259 -0.35 -36.54 -5.52
CA SER A 259 -1.27 -37.45 -6.22
C SER A 259 -1.24 -37.16 -7.72
N VAL A 260 -0.74 -38.10 -8.51
CA VAL A 260 -0.73 -38.01 -9.98
C VAL A 260 -2.12 -38.35 -10.51
N ARG A 261 -2.82 -37.40 -11.13
CA ARG A 261 -4.03 -37.68 -11.91
C ARG A 261 -3.64 -37.94 -13.37
N ILE A 262 -3.67 -39.20 -13.77
CA ILE A 262 -3.50 -39.61 -15.17
C ILE A 262 -4.84 -39.37 -15.88
N VAL A 263 -4.88 -38.49 -16.87
CA VAL A 263 -6.04 -38.30 -17.75
C VAL A 263 -5.97 -39.35 -18.89
N PRO A 264 -7.00 -40.16 -19.17
CA PRO A 264 -6.87 -41.36 -20.00
C PRO A 264 -6.82 -41.14 -21.53
N TRP A 265 -6.58 -39.93 -22.02
CA TRP A 265 -6.71 -39.63 -23.46
C TRP A 265 -5.41 -39.08 -24.03
N LEU A 266 -4.42 -39.95 -24.20
CA LEU A 266 -3.30 -39.78 -25.15
C LEU A 266 -2.60 -41.12 -25.46
N LEU A 267 -3.41 -42.17 -25.62
CA LEU A 267 -3.01 -43.39 -26.33
C LEU A 267 -4.05 -43.65 -27.39
N LEU A 268 -3.84 -43.08 -28.59
CA LEU A 268 -4.28 -43.59 -29.89
C LEU A 268 -3.89 -42.57 -30.97
N SER A 269 -2.68 -42.74 -31.50
CA SER A 269 -2.39 -42.50 -32.92
C SER A 269 -1.26 -43.47 -33.26
N CYS A 270 -1.63 -44.56 -33.92
CA CYS A 270 -0.71 -45.39 -34.68
C CYS A 270 -0.14 -44.58 -35.86
#